data_AF-A0A7S6W177-F1
#
_entry.id   AF-A0A7S6W177-F1
#
_cell.length_a   1.000
_cell.length_b   1.000
_cell.length_c   1.000
_cell.angle_alpha   90.00
_cell.angle_beta   90.00
_cell.angle_gamma   90.00
#
_symmetry.space_group_name_H-M   'P 1'
#
loop_
_entity.id
_entity.type
_entity.pdbx_description
1 polymer ?
#
loop_
_entity_poly.entity_id
_entity_poly.type
_entity_poly.pdbx_seq_one_letter_code
_entity_poly.pdbx_strand_id
1 'polypeptide(L)'
;MRYIILFFLIFNVIEVQAKTLSDIESLKAYTLMKCLQYNQSDLVSGKDFSYYSFEFVKNERLEFEEIHLIDNYVYERVKNYHKNEIFVKNDVSPKKGNDLFYQCYLFSQSKDLNKIIKKIY
;
A
#
# COMPACT_ATOMS: atom_id res chain seq x y z
N MET A 1 18.08 21.84 6.69
CA MET A 1 18.32 21.01 7.89
C MET A 1 17.06 20.57 8.63
N ARG A 2 16.03 21.41 8.85
CA ARG A 2 14.78 21.00 9.55
C ARG A 2 14.04 19.81 8.93
N TYR A 3 13.99 19.71 7.60
CA TYR A 3 13.28 18.62 6.89
C TYR A 3 13.99 17.26 6.96
N ILE A 4 15.31 17.24 7.13
CA ILE A 4 16.12 16.01 7.16
C ILE A 4 15.83 15.23 8.45
N ILE A 5 15.74 15.93 9.58
CA ILE A 5 15.44 15.32 10.89
C ILE A 5 14.02 14.74 10.89
N LEU A 6 13.05 15.45 10.29
CA LEU A 6 11.67 14.97 10.19
C LEU A 6 11.56 13.70 9.33
N PHE A 7 12.29 13.67 8.20
CA PHE A 7 12.34 12.51 7.31
C PHE A 7 12.97 11.28 8.00
N PHE A 8 14.06 11.47 8.74
CA PHE A 8 14.69 10.39 9.51
C PHE A 8 13.78 9.84 10.63
N LEU A 9 13.01 10.69 11.29
CA LEU A 9 12.06 10.26 12.32
C LEU A 9 10.91 9.44 11.73
N ILE A 10 10.35 9.88 10.60
CA ILE A 10 9.30 9.14 9.88
C ILE A 10 9.83 7.78 9.42
N PHE A 11 11.07 7.75 8.89
CA PHE A 11 11.69 6.51 8.44
C PHE A 11 11.87 5.48 9.57
N ASN A 12 12.41 5.91 10.71
CA ASN A 12 12.57 5.03 11.88
C ASN A 12 11.23 4.49 12.40
N VAL A 13 10.17 5.29 12.37
CA VAL A 13 8.83 4.84 12.80
C VAL A 13 8.27 3.78 11.85
N ILE A 14 8.43 3.95 10.53
CA ILE A 14 7.99 2.97 9.52
C ILE A 14 8.77 1.67 9.67
N GLU A 15 10.10 1.75 9.82
CA GLU A 15 10.96 0.56 9.94
C GLU A 15 10.64 -0.23 11.22
N VAL A 16 10.45 0.45 12.36
CA VAL A 16 10.08 -0.20 13.62
C VAL A 16 8.70 -0.86 13.52
N GLN A 17 7.72 -0.17 12.93
CA GLN A 17 6.39 -0.75 12.75
C GLN A 17 6.44 -1.98 11.83
N ALA A 18 7.16 -1.92 10.72
CA ALA A 18 7.31 -3.03 9.78
C ALA A 18 7.92 -4.30 10.43
N LYS A 19 8.80 -4.14 11.43
CA LYS A 19 9.37 -5.28 12.18
C LYS A 19 8.41 -5.90 13.20
N THR A 20 7.40 -5.15 13.65
CA THR A 20 6.42 -5.62 14.65
C THR A 20 5.16 -6.26 14.06
N LEU A 21 4.91 -6.07 12.77
CA LEU A 21 3.74 -6.62 12.09
C LEU A 21 3.86 -8.14 11.93
N SER A 22 2.71 -8.83 11.99
CA SER A 22 2.61 -10.18 11.48
C SER A 22 2.83 -10.20 9.97
N ASP A 23 3.25 -11.33 9.41
CA ASP A 23 3.56 -11.41 7.98
C ASP A 23 2.32 -11.06 7.12
N ILE A 24 1.12 -11.41 7.58
CA ILE A 24 -0.15 -11.03 6.95
C ILE A 24 -0.34 -9.50 6.98
N GLU A 25 -0.10 -8.85 8.10
CA GLU A 25 -0.25 -7.40 8.22
C GLU A 25 0.80 -6.65 7.40
N SER A 26 2.03 -7.17 7.35
CA SER A 26 3.11 -6.70 6.47
C SER A 26 2.70 -6.75 5.00
N LEU A 27 2.12 -7.88 4.55
CA LEU A 27 1.64 -8.02 3.17
C LEU A 27 0.45 -7.10 2.85
N LYS A 28 -0.42 -6.83 3.82
CA LYS A 28 -1.50 -5.84 3.67
C LYS A 28 -0.96 -4.41 3.58
N ALA A 29 0.01 -4.05 4.41
CA ALA A 29 0.67 -2.74 4.38
C ALA A 29 1.42 -2.54 3.05
N TYR A 30 2.17 -3.55 2.60
CA TYR A 30 2.77 -3.62 1.28
C TYR A 30 1.74 -3.35 0.18
N THR A 31 0.62 -4.07 0.20
CA THR A 31 -0.45 -3.94 -0.80
C THR A 31 -1.04 -2.53 -0.85
N LEU A 32 -1.27 -1.89 0.32
CA LEU A 32 -1.74 -0.51 0.39
C LEU A 32 -0.76 0.45 -0.30
N MET A 33 0.54 0.34 0.02
CA MET A 33 1.57 1.19 -0.59
C MET A 33 1.69 1.00 -2.09
N LYS A 34 1.61 -0.25 -2.57
CA LYS A 34 1.64 -0.57 -4.00
C LYS A 34 0.40 -0.06 -4.75
N CYS A 35 -0.77 -0.18 -4.15
CA CYS A 35 -1.99 0.38 -4.72
C CYS A 35 -1.90 1.90 -4.90
N LEU A 36 -1.36 2.61 -3.90
CA LEU A 36 -1.10 4.04 -3.96
C LEU A 36 -0.06 4.37 -5.03
N GLN A 37 1.05 3.62 -5.07
CA GLN A 37 2.09 3.76 -6.09
C GLN A 37 1.53 3.70 -7.51
N TYR A 38 0.65 2.74 -7.79
CA TYR A 38 0.10 2.52 -9.12
C TYR A 38 -0.93 3.56 -9.56
N ASN A 39 -1.44 4.37 -8.64
CA ASN A 39 -2.58 5.26 -8.91
C ASN A 39 -2.36 6.72 -8.51
N GLN A 40 -1.28 7.06 -7.79
CA GLN A 40 -0.91 8.45 -7.56
C GLN A 40 0.07 8.93 -8.64
N SER A 41 -0.32 9.96 -9.39
CA SER A 41 0.55 10.61 -10.38
C SER A 41 1.43 11.72 -9.77
N ASP A 42 0.98 12.45 -8.74
CA ASP A 42 1.54 13.79 -8.47
C ASP A 42 1.84 14.17 -7.01
N LEU A 43 1.57 13.34 -6.00
CA LEU A 43 1.71 13.74 -4.57
C LEU A 43 3.04 13.33 -3.92
N VAL A 44 3.64 12.24 -4.39
CA VAL A 44 4.90 11.65 -3.90
C VAL A 44 5.54 10.92 -5.08
N SER A 45 6.86 10.95 -5.23
CA SER A 45 7.49 10.30 -6.38
C SER A 45 7.26 8.79 -6.32
N GLY A 46 6.98 8.13 -7.45
CA GLY A 46 6.79 6.67 -7.48
C GLY A 46 7.98 5.87 -6.90
N LYS A 47 9.16 6.51 -6.80
CA LYS A 47 10.35 5.97 -6.14
C LYS A 47 10.19 5.86 -4.62
N ASP A 48 9.53 6.82 -3.98
CA ASP A 48 9.33 6.80 -2.52
C ASP A 48 8.37 5.68 -2.13
N PHE A 49 7.26 5.49 -2.85
CA PHE A 49 6.33 4.38 -2.56
C PHE A 49 6.96 3.00 -2.81
N SER A 50 7.78 2.87 -3.85
CA SER A 50 8.52 1.63 -4.09
C SER A 50 9.38 1.30 -2.88
N TYR A 51 10.18 2.26 -2.43
CA TYR A 51 11.04 2.12 -1.27
C TYR A 51 10.26 1.76 0.01
N TYR A 52 9.23 2.52 0.34
CA TYR A 52 8.42 2.26 1.54
C TYR A 52 7.66 0.93 1.48
N SER A 53 7.16 0.53 0.30
CA SER A 53 6.51 -0.76 0.15
C SER A 53 7.47 -1.89 0.52
N PHE A 54 8.71 -1.85 0.03
CA PHE A 54 9.68 -2.91 0.29
C PHE A 54 10.04 -3.01 1.77
N GLU A 55 10.05 -1.91 2.54
CA GLU A 55 10.33 -1.97 3.98
C GLU A 55 9.32 -2.87 4.74
N PHE A 56 8.09 -3.03 4.25
CA PHE A 56 7.11 -3.95 4.87
C PHE A 56 7.37 -5.44 4.57
N VAL A 57 8.15 -5.77 3.54
CA VAL A 57 8.41 -7.15 3.11
C VAL A 57 9.89 -7.53 3.11
N LYS A 58 10.77 -6.61 3.54
CA LYS A 58 12.23 -6.77 3.57
C LYS A 58 12.74 -7.71 4.65
N ASN A 59 11.88 -8.09 5.59
CA ASN A 59 12.25 -9.08 6.60
C ASN A 59 12.42 -10.44 5.90
N GLU A 60 13.44 -11.22 6.25
CA GLU A 60 13.89 -12.49 5.62
C GLU A 60 12.84 -13.64 5.55
N ARG A 61 11.55 -13.33 5.71
CA ARG A 61 10.43 -14.28 5.82
C ARG A 61 9.65 -14.49 4.54
N LEU A 62 9.81 -13.62 3.54
CA LEU A 62 9.08 -13.68 2.27
C LEU A 62 10.06 -13.86 1.12
N GLU A 63 9.83 -14.91 0.33
CA GLU A 63 10.59 -15.18 -0.88
C GLU A 63 10.21 -14.19 -1.99
N PHE A 64 11.15 -13.92 -2.89
CA PHE A 64 10.95 -12.94 -3.97
C PHE A 64 9.75 -13.30 -4.86
N GLU A 65 9.55 -14.59 -5.13
CA GLU A 65 8.45 -15.13 -5.92
C GLU A 65 7.08 -14.85 -5.28
N GLU A 66 6.99 -14.89 -3.95
CA GLU A 66 5.75 -14.64 -3.19
C GLU A 66 5.36 -13.17 -3.26
N ILE A 67 6.36 -12.29 -3.12
CA ILE A 67 6.19 -10.84 -3.28
C ILE A 67 5.74 -10.52 -4.71
N HIS A 68 6.35 -11.16 -5.72
CA HIS A 68 5.99 -10.94 -7.12
C HIS A 68 4.57 -11.39 -7.45
N LEU A 69 4.09 -12.51 -6.86
CA LEU A 69 2.72 -12.99 -7.03
C LEU A 69 1.69 -11.99 -6.48
N ILE A 70 1.96 -11.45 -5.29
CA ILE A 70 1.11 -10.40 -4.70
C ILE A 70 1.16 -9.15 -5.57
N ASP A 71 2.35 -8.72 -5.99
CA ASP A 71 2.51 -7.49 -6.75
C ASP A 71 1.69 -7.50 -8.06
N ASN A 72 1.79 -8.59 -8.82
CA ASN A 72 1.01 -8.78 -10.04
C ASN A 72 -0.50 -8.78 -9.76
N TYR A 73 -0.94 -9.44 -8.68
CA TYR A 73 -2.34 -9.43 -8.28
C TYR A 73 -2.83 -8.02 -7.94
N VAL A 74 -2.03 -7.24 -7.20
CA VAL A 74 -2.34 -5.86 -6.84
C VAL A 74 -2.44 -5.00 -8.09
N TYR A 75 -1.42 -5.02 -8.95
CA TYR A 75 -1.39 -4.25 -10.19
C TYR A 75 -2.63 -4.50 -11.05
N GLU A 76 -2.96 -5.75 -11.35
CA GLU A 76 -4.10 -6.09 -12.20
C GLU A 76 -5.44 -5.59 -11.65
N ARG A 77 -5.60 -5.58 -10.32
CA ARG A 77 -6.83 -5.14 -9.66
C ARG A 77 -6.96 -3.63 -9.56
N VAL A 78 -5.86 -2.92 -9.35
CA VAL A 78 -5.88 -1.50 -8.97
C VAL A 78 -5.45 -0.57 -10.09
N LYS A 79 -4.88 -1.05 -11.21
CA LYS A 79 -4.32 -0.21 -12.31
C LYS A 79 -5.29 0.81 -12.94
N ASN A 80 -6.59 0.73 -12.66
CA ASN A 80 -7.59 1.67 -13.17
C ASN A 80 -8.32 2.45 -12.06
N TYR A 81 -7.90 2.37 -10.79
CA TYR A 81 -8.57 3.09 -9.69
C TYR A 81 -8.53 4.61 -9.90
N HIS A 82 -7.44 5.15 -10.46
CA HIS A 82 -7.36 6.56 -10.84
C HIS A 82 -8.35 6.98 -11.93
N LYS A 83 -8.82 6.05 -12.77
CA LYS A 83 -9.83 6.28 -13.84
C LYS A 83 -11.27 6.09 -13.36
N ASN A 84 -11.45 5.38 -12.26
CA ASN A 84 -12.74 5.14 -11.65
C ASN A 84 -13.15 6.38 -10.85
N GLU A 85 -13.74 7.36 -11.53
CA GLU A 85 -14.54 8.42 -10.89
C GLU A 85 -15.83 7.83 -10.31
N ILE A 86 -15.72 6.97 -9.29
CA ILE A 86 -16.88 6.52 -8.53
C ILE A 86 -17.25 7.68 -7.61
N PHE A 87 -18.16 8.53 -8.09
CA PHE A 87 -18.90 9.46 -7.26
C PHE A 87 -19.70 8.67 -6.24
N VAL A 88 -19.16 8.46 -5.04
CA VAL A 88 -19.91 7.93 -3.90
C VAL A 88 -21.00 8.96 -3.58
N LYS A 89 -22.22 8.68 -4.04
CA LYS A 89 -23.29 9.67 -4.16
C LYS A 89 -23.82 10.19 -2.81
N ASN A 90 -23.44 9.60 -1.67
CA ASN A 90 -24.14 9.80 -0.41
C ASN A 90 -23.26 9.92 0.86
N ASP A 91 -21.95 10.18 0.78
CA ASP A 91 -21.16 10.39 2.00
C ASP A 91 -21.03 11.88 2.35
N VAL A 92 -21.63 12.23 3.50
CA VAL A 92 -21.63 13.56 4.10
C VAL A 92 -20.30 13.74 4.85
N SER A 93 -19.19 13.82 4.12
CA SER A 93 -17.86 14.14 4.64
C SER A 93 -17.04 14.85 3.55
N PRO A 94 -16.18 15.83 3.89
CA PRO A 94 -15.99 17.01 3.08
C PRO A 94 -15.11 16.74 1.84
N LYS A 95 -15.61 17.24 0.71
CA LYS A 95 -14.94 17.43 -0.59
C LYS A 95 -14.83 16.18 -1.47
N LYS A 96 -15.66 16.20 -2.52
CA LYS A 96 -15.53 15.54 -3.83
C LYS A 96 -14.08 15.33 -4.27
N GLY A 97 -13.49 14.23 -3.84
CA GLY A 97 -12.22 13.71 -4.34
C GLY A 97 -12.36 12.20 -4.38
N ASN A 98 -11.90 11.60 -5.48
CA ASN A 98 -11.66 10.17 -5.53
C ASN A 98 -10.71 9.84 -4.35
N ASP A 99 -11.25 9.33 -3.23
CA ASP A 99 -10.41 9.00 -2.06
C ASP A 99 -9.68 7.69 -2.37
N LEU A 100 -8.68 7.83 -3.23
CA LEU A 100 -7.80 6.76 -3.69
C LEU A 100 -7.16 6.06 -2.50
N PHE A 101 -6.85 6.82 -1.43
CA PHE A 101 -6.36 6.24 -0.20
C PHE A 101 -7.40 5.30 0.42
N TYR A 102 -8.65 5.74 0.55
CA TYR A 102 -9.73 4.90 1.05
C TYR A 102 -9.99 3.67 0.17
N GLN A 103 -9.96 3.80 -1.17
CA GLN A 103 -10.10 2.66 -2.07
C GLN A 103 -8.97 1.65 -1.92
N CYS A 104 -7.72 2.12 -1.84
CA CYS A 104 -6.57 1.28 -1.60
C CYS A 104 -6.58 0.64 -0.21
N TYR A 105 -7.10 1.34 0.80
CA TYR A 105 -7.30 0.80 2.15
C TYR A 105 -8.37 -0.30 2.16
N LEU A 106 -9.53 -0.09 1.54
CA LEU A 106 -10.56 -1.13 1.41
C LEU A 106 -10.02 -2.36 0.66
N PHE A 107 -9.22 -2.15 -0.37
CA PHE A 107 -8.57 -3.24 -1.10
C PHE A 107 -7.58 -4.02 -0.23
N SER A 108 -6.75 -3.34 0.56
CA SER A 108 -5.79 -3.99 1.46
C SER A 108 -6.45 -4.78 2.60
N GLN A 109 -7.72 -4.50 2.90
CA GLN A 109 -8.52 -5.27 3.86
C GLN A 109 -9.45 -6.31 3.21
N SER A 110 -9.44 -6.42 1.87
CA SER A 110 -10.40 -7.25 1.15
C SER A 110 -10.26 -8.74 1.45
N LYS A 111 -11.40 -9.45 1.44
CA LYS A 111 -11.44 -10.91 1.61
C LYS A 111 -10.65 -11.64 0.53
N ASP A 112 -10.63 -11.10 -0.70
CA ASP A 112 -9.93 -11.72 -1.81
C ASP A 112 -8.42 -11.57 -1.69
N LEU A 113 -7.91 -10.42 -1.25
CA LEU A 113 -6.49 -10.29 -0.91
C LEU A 113 -6.10 -11.26 0.21
N ASN A 114 -6.93 -11.38 1.26
CA ASN A 114 -6.66 -12.34 2.34
C ASN A 114 -6.60 -13.80 1.84
N LYS A 115 -7.39 -14.17 0.82
CA LYS A 115 -7.30 -15.51 0.22
C LYS A 115 -5.99 -15.71 -0.53
N ILE A 116 -5.47 -14.67 -1.19
CA ILE A 116 -4.16 -14.74 -1.88
C ILE A 116 -3.03 -14.84 -0.86
N ILE A 117 -3.05 -14.01 0.19
CA ILE A 117 -2.04 -14.05 1.26
C ILE A 117 -2.01 -15.43 1.95
N LYS A 118 -3.19 -16.04 2.20
CA LYS A 118 -3.32 -17.41 2.75
C LYS A 118 -2.95 -18.55 1.79
N LYS A 119 -2.51 -18.25 0.56
CA LYS A 119 -1.90 -19.27 -0.31
C LYS A 119 -0.39 -19.30 -0.20
N ILE A 120 0.17 -18.24 0.38
CA ILE A 120 1.60 -18.10 0.65
C ILE A 120 1.92 -18.70 2.03
N TYR A 121 0.97 -18.66 2.96
CA TYR A 121 1.03 -19.26 4.30
C TYR A 121 -0.09 -20.29 4.49
#